data_AF-A0A2E4ZWE6-F1
#
_entry.id   AF-A0A2E4ZWE6-F1
#
_cell.length_a   1.000
_cell.length_b   1.000
_cell.length_c   1.000
_cell.angle_alpha   90.00
_cell.angle_beta   90.00
_cell.angle_gamma   90.00
#
_symmetry.space_group_name_H-M   'P 1'
#
loop_
_entity.id
_entity.type
_entity.pdbx_description
1 polymer ?
#
loop_
_entity_poly.entity_id
_entity_poly.type
_entity_poly.pdbx_seq_one_letter_code
_entity_poly.pdbx_strand_id
1 'polypeptide(L)'
;MRPTRIHRRTFLRGIGTIGIGLPFLEEMLPSASAAARKAIPARAFNVFFGLGIPKPVQEDGFAGVLEPLKPLSDKLLILRQVDQVRCDKKGINAHFDGATGSFTAMPADGGAKAGGPSIDQIIRHDLYPQGLPVGMVPSLIAGTYFRRSRVGRYVHSYGLDGTVSATMQETPRQLFDRVFGSIPGNEDPDARRERLKRSVLDSVLDEYKHYLGPNSPLGATSKGRISDHFDRIREYEQRAFGVQQGSKGGPRMPARSLLPHGGKADPGGEGIDITLEQLTSEWRLLADLYAFAIQTDRARFGSITFLAAGERIRLKGAYQYGGRKIFDFDDAGQHRASGAKGCSHEWWHKFNEKKDNEQLKAHVHMKMGEVAYFLKLLAGPEAREANGKTILENSLFTISTESGDGRHNDSKRELSGVFHAITSAAGRFKTGRILDLKAEAIDVYNTMLTSIGAKRRLGDAKRKTNPVNQIRA
;
A
#
# COMPACT_ATOMS: atom_id res chain seq x y z
N MET A 1 -4.36 -0.73 -44.92
CA MET A 1 -4.61 -2.04 -44.27
C MET A 1 -5.61 -1.84 -43.15
N ARG A 2 -6.66 -2.67 -43.04
CA ARG A 2 -7.58 -2.65 -41.88
C ARG A 2 -6.82 -3.14 -40.65
N PRO A 3 -6.92 -2.48 -39.47
CA PRO A 3 -6.25 -2.95 -38.27
C PRO A 3 -6.80 -4.32 -37.86
N THR A 4 -5.93 -5.31 -37.75
CA THR A 4 -6.22 -6.67 -37.27
C THR A 4 -6.66 -6.61 -35.81
N ARG A 5 -7.92 -6.97 -35.53
CA ARG A 5 -8.46 -7.01 -34.17
C ARG A 5 -8.04 -8.29 -33.46
N ILE A 6 -7.51 -8.17 -32.25
CA ILE A 6 -7.21 -9.33 -31.40
C ILE A 6 -8.20 -9.36 -30.24
N HIS A 7 -8.94 -10.47 -30.09
CA HIS A 7 -9.75 -10.68 -28.90
C HIS A 7 -8.84 -10.96 -27.69
N ARG A 8 -9.04 -10.23 -26.58
CA ARG A 8 -8.28 -10.39 -25.32
C ARG A 8 -8.24 -11.85 -24.82
N ARG A 9 -9.30 -12.64 -25.07
CA ARG A 9 -9.35 -14.08 -24.76
C ARG A 9 -8.45 -14.94 -25.64
N THR A 10 -8.30 -14.58 -26.92
CA THR A 10 -7.39 -15.26 -27.86
C THR A 10 -5.94 -14.89 -27.54
N PHE A 11 -5.70 -13.63 -27.19
CA PHE A 11 -4.38 -13.13 -26.78
C PHE A 11 -3.90 -13.77 -25.46
N LEU A 12 -4.76 -13.84 -24.44
CA LEU A 12 -4.41 -14.46 -23.14
C LEU A 12 -4.36 -16.00 -23.18
N ARG A 13 -4.98 -16.66 -24.17
CA ARG A 13 -4.85 -18.11 -24.38
C ARG A 13 -3.53 -18.51 -25.02
N GLY A 14 -2.91 -17.59 -25.75
CA GLY A 14 -1.64 -17.82 -26.43
C GLY A 14 -0.42 -17.32 -25.67
N ILE A 15 -0.51 -17.05 -24.35
CA ILE A 15 0.61 -16.51 -23.53
C ILE A 15 1.10 -17.46 -22.42
N GLY A 16 0.86 -18.77 -22.60
CA GLY A 16 1.25 -19.78 -21.62
C GLY A 16 0.51 -19.65 -20.27
N THR A 17 0.56 -20.70 -19.48
CA THR A 17 -0.18 -20.85 -18.22
C THR A 17 0.43 -20.09 -17.03
N ILE A 18 1.37 -19.17 -17.28
CA ILE A 18 2.06 -18.38 -16.26
C ILE A 18 1.50 -16.95 -16.34
N GLY A 19 0.80 -16.52 -15.29
CA GLY A 19 0.03 -15.28 -15.24
C GLY A 19 0.86 -13.99 -15.23
N ILE A 20 1.57 -13.69 -16.32
CA ILE A 20 2.14 -12.35 -16.56
C ILE A 20 1.01 -11.44 -17.04
N GLY A 21 0.68 -10.40 -16.27
CA GLY A 21 -0.30 -9.41 -16.68
C GLY A 21 0.28 -8.48 -17.74
N LEU A 22 -0.21 -8.55 -18.97
CA LEU A 22 0.27 -7.73 -20.09
C LEU A 22 -0.27 -6.29 -20.03
N PRO A 23 0.50 -5.31 -20.57
CA PRO A 23 0.08 -3.92 -20.64
C PRO A 23 -1.13 -3.79 -21.59
N PHE A 24 -1.91 -2.73 -21.39
CA PHE A 24 -3.07 -2.44 -22.22
C PHE A 24 -2.62 -1.95 -23.62
N LEU A 25 -3.00 -2.69 -24.67
CA LEU A 25 -2.60 -2.43 -26.07
C LEU A 25 -3.70 -1.71 -26.86
N GLU A 26 -3.32 -0.90 -27.84
CA GLU A 26 -4.23 -0.14 -28.69
C GLU A 26 -5.11 -1.03 -29.58
N GLU A 27 -4.64 -2.21 -29.96
CA GLU A 27 -5.37 -3.20 -30.76
C GLU A 27 -6.46 -3.92 -29.96
N MET A 28 -6.50 -3.67 -28.64
CA MET A 28 -7.60 -4.07 -27.76
C MET A 28 -8.69 -3.00 -27.67
N LEU A 29 -8.56 -1.87 -28.36
CA LEU A 29 -9.60 -0.86 -28.52
C LEU A 29 -10.64 -1.34 -29.55
N PRO A 30 -11.94 -1.35 -29.23
CA PRO A 30 -12.97 -1.53 -30.24
C PRO A 30 -12.95 -0.36 -31.22
N SER A 31 -13.30 -0.60 -32.49
CA SER A 31 -13.55 0.48 -33.46
C SER A 31 -14.53 1.49 -32.87
N ALA A 32 -14.33 2.76 -33.21
CA ALA A 32 -15.09 3.93 -32.75
C ALA A 32 -16.64 3.88 -32.94
N SER A 33 -17.22 2.76 -33.37
CA SER A 33 -18.67 2.53 -33.47
C SER A 33 -19.24 1.53 -32.45
N ALA A 34 -18.48 1.04 -31.46
CA ALA A 34 -19.03 0.14 -30.43
C ALA A 34 -18.34 0.29 -29.05
N ALA A 35 -18.11 1.54 -28.61
CA ALA A 35 -17.58 1.82 -27.29
C ALA A 35 -18.65 1.62 -26.20
N ALA A 36 -18.96 0.37 -25.87
CA ALA A 36 -19.25 0.07 -24.48
C ALA A 36 -17.94 0.33 -23.71
N ARG A 37 -17.80 1.53 -23.14
CA ARG A 37 -16.67 1.92 -22.27
C ARG A 37 -16.42 0.76 -21.31
N LYS A 38 -15.31 0.02 -21.45
CA LYS A 38 -14.92 -0.95 -20.41
C LYS A 38 -14.75 -0.15 -19.13
N ALA A 39 -15.65 -0.38 -18.16
CA ALA A 39 -15.67 0.35 -16.92
C ALA A 39 -14.33 0.17 -16.20
N ILE A 40 -13.72 1.28 -15.79
CA ILE A 40 -12.58 1.26 -14.89
C ILE A 40 -13.01 0.50 -13.62
N PRO A 41 -12.28 -0.55 -13.21
CA PRO A 41 -12.70 -1.35 -12.07
C PRO A 41 -12.67 -0.52 -10.80
N ALA A 42 -13.67 -0.68 -9.94
CA ALA A 42 -13.61 -0.11 -8.61
C ALA A 42 -12.49 -0.81 -7.81
N ARG A 43 -11.62 0.00 -7.19
CA ARG A 43 -10.53 -0.44 -6.32
C ARG A 43 -10.52 0.42 -5.06
N ALA A 44 -10.20 -0.19 -3.93
CA ALA A 44 -10.04 0.51 -2.65
C ALA A 44 -8.91 -0.12 -1.82
N PHE A 45 -7.94 0.69 -1.42
CA PHE A 45 -6.79 0.23 -0.64
C PHE A 45 -6.57 1.11 0.59
N ASN A 46 -6.25 0.47 1.71
CA ASN A 46 -5.86 1.17 2.94
C ASN A 46 -4.33 1.23 3.02
N VAL A 47 -3.78 2.41 3.29
CA VAL A 47 -2.34 2.65 3.44
C VAL A 47 -2.10 3.11 4.86
N PHE A 48 -1.43 2.29 5.65
CA PHE A 48 -1.14 2.58 7.05
C PHE A 48 0.34 2.89 7.25
N PHE A 49 0.65 3.81 8.16
CA PHE A 49 1.99 3.98 8.71
C PHE A 49 1.96 4.16 10.22
N GLY A 50 2.99 3.67 10.91
CA GLY A 50 3.04 3.66 12.38
C GLY A 50 3.53 4.96 13.06
N LEU A 51 3.22 5.04 14.36
CA LEU A 51 3.50 6.07 15.37
C LEU A 51 2.64 7.34 15.33
N GLY A 52 1.92 7.63 14.25
CA GLY A 52 1.13 8.85 14.17
C GLY A 52 1.90 10.09 13.73
N ILE A 53 1.16 11.18 13.54
CA ILE A 53 1.73 12.53 13.36
C ILE A 53 1.06 13.43 14.40
N PRO A 54 1.79 13.99 15.38
CA PRO A 54 1.20 14.90 16.34
C PRO A 54 0.46 16.04 15.64
N LYS A 55 -0.77 16.35 16.05
CA LYS A 55 -1.64 17.34 15.40
C LYS A 55 -0.91 18.67 15.11
N PRO A 56 -0.18 19.29 16.05
CA PRO A 56 0.55 20.53 15.77
C PRO A 56 1.63 20.39 14.68
N VAL A 57 2.23 19.21 14.52
CA VAL A 57 3.25 18.95 13.50
C VAL A 57 2.62 18.83 12.10
N GLN A 58 1.32 18.51 12.00
CA GLN A 58 0.59 18.51 10.73
C GLN A 58 0.29 19.93 10.23
N GLU A 59 0.37 20.96 11.09
CA GLU A 59 0.01 22.33 10.73
C GLU A 59 0.96 22.96 9.71
N ASP A 60 2.24 22.58 9.74
CA ASP A 60 3.27 23.02 8.78
C ASP A 60 3.00 22.53 7.35
N GLY A 61 2.07 21.58 7.15
CA GLY A 61 1.68 21.07 5.84
C GLY A 61 2.88 20.62 5.01
N PHE A 62 2.91 21.03 3.73
CA PHE A 62 4.01 20.73 2.81
C PHE A 62 5.31 21.49 3.08
N ALA A 63 5.31 22.48 3.99
CA ALA A 63 6.54 23.14 4.44
C ALA A 63 7.23 22.37 5.59
N GLY A 64 6.52 21.44 6.24
CA GLY A 64 7.05 20.58 7.28
C GLY A 64 7.07 19.11 6.87
N VAL A 65 6.62 18.24 7.78
CA VAL A 65 6.78 16.78 7.63
C VAL A 65 6.00 16.17 6.46
N LEU A 66 5.04 16.89 5.87
CA LEU A 66 4.29 16.44 4.69
C LEU A 66 4.96 16.82 3.37
N GLU A 67 6.10 17.53 3.39
CA GLU A 67 6.89 17.87 2.20
C GLU A 67 7.03 16.70 1.20
N PRO A 68 7.26 15.44 1.62
CA PRO A 68 7.41 14.35 0.67
C PRO A 68 6.19 14.04 -0.20
N LEU A 69 5.01 14.44 0.27
CA LEU A 69 3.73 14.29 -0.44
C LEU A 69 3.47 15.44 -1.43
N LYS A 70 4.24 16.53 -1.39
CA LYS A 70 4.05 17.71 -2.26
C LYS A 70 3.97 17.36 -3.77
N PRO A 71 4.79 16.45 -4.33
CA PRO A 71 4.66 16.04 -5.73
C PRO A 71 3.37 15.28 -6.09
N LEU A 72 2.57 14.91 -5.09
CA LEU A 72 1.27 14.25 -5.24
C LEU A 72 0.12 15.15 -4.77
N SER A 73 0.39 16.42 -4.45
CA SER A 73 -0.58 17.32 -3.78
C SER A 73 -1.89 17.46 -4.56
N ASP A 74 -1.81 17.60 -5.88
CA ASP A 74 -2.93 17.66 -6.83
C ASP A 74 -3.71 16.33 -6.95
N LYS A 75 -3.10 15.21 -6.54
CA LYS A 75 -3.71 13.87 -6.54
C LYS A 75 -4.25 13.42 -5.17
N LEU A 76 -3.98 14.19 -4.12
CA LEU A 76 -4.38 13.88 -2.74
C LEU A 76 -5.30 14.96 -2.16
N LEU A 77 -6.23 14.53 -1.32
CA LEU A 77 -6.98 15.37 -0.40
C LEU A 77 -6.51 15.03 1.01
N ILE A 78 -5.77 15.94 1.65
CA ILE A 78 -5.29 15.75 3.02
C ILE A 78 -6.38 16.22 3.98
N LEU A 79 -6.72 15.38 4.95
CA LEU A 79 -7.79 15.57 5.91
C LEU A 79 -7.18 15.61 7.31
N ARG A 80 -7.19 16.79 7.91
CA ARG A 80 -6.72 17.04 9.28
C ARG A 80 -7.90 17.19 10.22
N GLN A 81 -7.61 17.13 11.53
CA GLN A 81 -8.64 17.26 12.58
C GLN A 81 -9.75 16.21 12.43
N VAL A 82 -9.36 14.98 12.07
CA VAL A 82 -10.24 13.82 12.04
C VAL A 82 -10.12 13.09 13.37
N ASP A 83 -11.25 12.94 14.07
CA ASP A 83 -11.27 12.39 15.43
C ASP A 83 -11.72 10.93 15.43
N GLN A 84 -10.93 10.08 16.06
CA GLN A 84 -11.17 8.67 16.31
C GLN A 84 -11.52 8.38 17.78
N VAL A 85 -11.87 9.40 18.57
CA VAL A 85 -12.12 9.29 20.03
C VAL A 85 -13.14 8.22 20.42
N ARG A 86 -14.06 7.85 19.53
CA ARG A 86 -15.01 6.74 19.72
C ARG A 86 -14.35 5.36 19.86
N CYS A 87 -13.14 5.23 19.37
CA CYS A 87 -12.34 4.02 19.47
C CYS A 87 -11.70 3.89 20.87
N ASP A 88 -11.74 4.93 21.70
CA ASP A 88 -11.18 4.87 23.05
C ASP A 88 -11.90 3.81 23.90
N LYS A 89 -11.19 2.75 24.28
CA LYS A 89 -11.66 1.77 25.27
C LYS A 89 -10.81 1.88 26.54
N LYS A 90 -11.50 1.81 27.69
CA LYS A 90 -10.88 1.83 29.01
C LYS A 90 -9.76 0.78 29.11
N GLY A 91 -8.57 1.21 29.50
CA GLY A 91 -7.41 0.33 29.73
C GLY A 91 -6.63 -0.05 28.46
N ILE A 92 -6.90 0.59 27.33
CA ILE A 92 -6.21 0.40 26.05
C ILE A 92 -5.72 1.77 25.54
N ASN A 93 -4.74 1.79 24.63
CA ASN A 93 -4.16 3.02 24.06
C ASN A 93 -4.29 3.08 22.53
N ALA A 94 -3.93 4.22 21.94
CA ALA A 94 -4.11 4.45 20.50
C ALA A 94 -3.36 3.46 19.60
N HIS A 95 -2.25 2.86 20.06
CA HIS A 95 -1.56 1.84 19.26
C HIS A 95 -2.40 0.59 19.00
N PHE A 96 -3.46 0.35 19.78
CA PHE A 96 -4.37 -0.76 19.55
C PHE A 96 -5.67 -0.28 18.93
N ASP A 97 -6.37 0.62 19.61
CA ASP A 97 -7.71 1.02 19.19
C ASP A 97 -7.70 2.07 18.08
N GLY A 98 -6.73 2.99 18.07
CA GLY A 98 -6.55 3.94 16.98
C GLY A 98 -6.01 3.27 15.71
N ALA A 99 -5.11 2.30 15.88
CA ALA A 99 -4.63 1.46 14.77
C ALA A 99 -5.77 0.63 14.16
N THR A 100 -6.59 -0.01 15.00
CA THR A 100 -7.74 -0.81 14.53
C THR A 100 -8.87 0.08 14.00
N GLY A 101 -9.07 1.24 14.62
CA GLY A 101 -10.05 2.25 14.21
C GLY A 101 -9.70 2.89 12.87
N SER A 102 -8.43 2.91 12.49
CA SER A 102 -8.03 3.29 11.14
C SER A 102 -8.76 2.40 10.13
N PHE A 103 -9.49 3.04 9.22
CA PHE A 103 -10.30 2.41 8.17
C PHE A 103 -11.56 1.65 8.64
N THR A 104 -11.80 1.47 9.94
CA THR A 104 -13.03 0.81 10.47
C THR A 104 -13.93 1.77 11.24
N ALA A 105 -13.34 2.85 11.80
CA ALA A 105 -13.94 3.74 12.79
C ALA A 105 -14.57 3.00 13.99
N MET A 106 -14.04 1.82 14.29
CA MET A 106 -14.48 0.95 15.38
C MET A 106 -13.26 0.49 16.18
N PRO A 107 -13.35 0.42 17.51
CA PRO A 107 -12.27 -0.10 18.34
C PRO A 107 -12.01 -1.58 18.06
N ALA A 108 -10.89 -2.11 18.55
CA ALA A 108 -10.60 -3.54 18.44
C ALA A 108 -11.64 -4.40 19.20
N ASP A 109 -11.94 -5.58 18.68
CA ASP A 109 -12.73 -6.60 19.37
C ASP A 109 -11.81 -7.76 19.76
N GLY A 110 -11.31 -7.72 21.00
CA GLY A 110 -10.26 -8.61 21.47
C GLY A 110 -8.89 -8.34 20.83
N GLY A 111 -8.04 -9.36 20.77
CA GLY A 111 -6.65 -9.24 20.29
C GLY A 111 -6.43 -9.47 18.79
N ALA A 112 -7.46 -9.95 18.09
CA ALA A 112 -7.34 -10.51 16.74
C ALA A 112 -8.36 -9.98 15.72
N LYS A 113 -9.36 -9.20 16.17
CA LYS A 113 -10.42 -8.67 15.30
C LYS A 113 -10.60 -7.16 15.49
N ALA A 114 -11.12 -6.51 14.47
CA ALA A 114 -11.73 -5.20 14.59
C ALA A 114 -13.18 -5.31 15.05
N GLY A 115 -13.73 -4.22 15.61
CA GLY A 115 -15.15 -4.12 15.96
C GLY A 115 -16.09 -3.99 14.76
N GLY A 116 -15.58 -4.06 13.53
CA GLY A 116 -16.36 -3.96 12.30
C GLY A 116 -15.49 -4.05 11.04
N PRO A 117 -16.10 -4.01 9.84
CA PRO A 117 -15.37 -4.07 8.59
C PRO A 117 -14.52 -2.83 8.34
N SER A 118 -13.55 -2.97 7.43
CA SER A 118 -12.82 -1.84 6.87
C SER A 118 -13.47 -1.28 5.59
N ILE A 119 -13.13 -0.04 5.24
CA ILE A 119 -13.63 0.67 4.04
C ILE A 119 -13.48 -0.18 2.76
N ASP A 120 -12.29 -0.74 2.52
CA ASP A 120 -12.00 -1.54 1.33
C ASP A 120 -12.88 -2.79 1.23
N GLN A 121 -13.17 -3.45 2.36
CA GLN A 121 -13.99 -4.66 2.37
C GLN A 121 -15.48 -4.35 2.21
N ILE A 122 -15.98 -3.24 2.76
CA ILE A 122 -17.34 -2.78 2.42
C ILE A 122 -17.45 -2.54 0.91
N ILE A 123 -16.53 -1.78 0.33
CA ILE A 123 -16.56 -1.45 -1.10
C ILE A 123 -16.48 -2.73 -1.94
N ARG A 124 -15.60 -3.66 -1.59
CA ARG A 124 -15.50 -4.98 -2.24
C ARG A 124 -16.85 -5.70 -2.25
N HIS A 125 -17.47 -5.88 -1.09
CA HIS A 125 -18.69 -6.66 -0.95
C HIS A 125 -19.93 -5.98 -1.55
N ASP A 126 -19.95 -4.64 -1.61
CA ASP A 126 -21.08 -3.89 -2.18
C ASP A 126 -20.99 -3.74 -3.69
N LEU A 127 -19.79 -3.48 -4.23
CA LEU A 127 -19.59 -3.27 -5.67
C LEU A 127 -19.31 -4.56 -6.44
N TYR A 128 -18.89 -5.63 -5.75
CA TYR A 128 -18.70 -6.96 -6.32
C TYR A 128 -19.52 -8.02 -5.56
N PRO A 129 -20.86 -7.91 -5.54
CA PRO A 129 -21.72 -8.81 -4.77
C PRO A 129 -21.68 -10.26 -5.29
N GLN A 130 -21.31 -10.45 -6.56
CA GLN A 130 -21.12 -11.77 -7.19
C GLN A 130 -19.67 -12.28 -7.11
N GLY A 131 -18.83 -11.63 -6.31
CA GLY A 131 -17.40 -11.91 -6.22
C GLY A 131 -16.56 -11.18 -7.27
N LEU A 132 -15.24 -11.30 -7.12
CA LEU A 132 -14.27 -10.76 -8.07
C LEU A 132 -14.15 -11.68 -9.30
N PRO A 133 -13.67 -11.14 -10.44
CA PRO A 133 -13.24 -11.97 -11.57
C PRO A 133 -12.33 -13.14 -11.16
N VAL A 134 -12.46 -14.27 -11.85
CA VAL A 134 -11.68 -15.49 -11.61
C VAL A 134 -10.18 -15.19 -11.66
N GLY A 135 -9.45 -15.79 -10.72
CA GLY A 135 -8.00 -15.70 -10.62
C GLY A 135 -7.51 -14.52 -9.78
N MET A 136 -8.33 -13.51 -9.49
CA MET A 136 -7.95 -12.36 -8.66
C MET A 136 -7.61 -12.74 -7.21
N VAL A 137 -6.68 -12.01 -6.61
CA VAL A 137 -6.48 -12.05 -5.16
C VAL A 137 -7.66 -11.32 -4.49
N PRO A 138 -8.48 -11.99 -3.65
CA PRO A 138 -9.69 -11.38 -3.07
C PRO A 138 -9.42 -10.16 -2.20
N SER A 139 -8.35 -10.22 -1.41
CA SER A 139 -7.80 -9.13 -0.60
C SER A 139 -6.31 -9.35 -0.48
N LEU A 140 -5.52 -8.30 -0.72
CA LEU A 140 -4.05 -8.34 -0.66
C LEU A 140 -3.55 -7.49 0.51
N ILE A 141 -3.00 -8.13 1.53
CA ILE A 141 -2.44 -7.46 2.71
C ILE A 141 -0.93 -7.67 2.71
N ALA A 142 -0.15 -6.60 2.78
CA ALA A 142 1.31 -6.68 2.85
C ALA A 142 1.92 -5.54 3.66
N GLY A 143 3.19 -5.65 4.05
CA GLY A 143 3.89 -4.55 4.70
C GLY A 143 5.13 -4.95 5.48
N THR A 144 5.91 -3.96 5.91
CA THR A 144 7.06 -4.12 6.80
C THR A 144 6.68 -3.67 8.21
N TYR A 145 6.86 -4.53 9.21
CA TYR A 145 6.45 -4.26 10.58
C TYR A 145 7.22 -5.13 11.59
N PHE A 146 7.54 -4.56 12.74
CA PHE A 146 8.36 -5.25 13.75
C PHE A 146 7.61 -5.45 15.06
N ARG A 147 6.75 -4.50 15.48
CA ARG A 147 5.86 -4.68 16.63
C ARG A 147 4.68 -5.62 16.33
N ARG A 148 4.49 -6.65 17.15
CA ARG A 148 3.56 -7.77 16.87
C ARG A 148 2.59 -8.14 17.99
N SER A 149 2.59 -7.40 19.10
CA SER A 149 1.84 -7.78 20.30
C SER A 149 0.31 -7.92 20.12
N ARG A 150 -0.28 -7.34 19.07
CA ARG A 150 -1.67 -7.57 18.63
C ARG A 150 -1.79 -7.38 17.12
N VAL A 151 -2.72 -8.11 16.50
CA VAL A 151 -2.96 -8.09 15.05
C VAL A 151 -3.31 -6.68 14.54
N GLY A 152 -4.13 -5.95 15.32
CA GLY A 152 -4.56 -4.60 14.98
C GLY A 152 -3.45 -3.55 14.86
N ARG A 153 -2.21 -3.89 15.23
CA ARG A 153 -1.07 -2.99 15.06
C ARG A 153 -0.53 -2.95 13.63
N TYR A 154 -0.74 -4.01 12.86
CA TYR A 154 -0.07 -4.18 11.56
C TYR A 154 -0.99 -4.62 10.43
N VAL A 155 -2.16 -5.20 10.73
CA VAL A 155 -3.18 -5.53 9.74
C VAL A 155 -4.26 -4.45 9.70
N HIS A 156 -4.63 -4.01 8.49
CA HIS A 156 -5.54 -2.87 8.29
C HIS A 156 -6.58 -3.13 7.20
N SER A 157 -7.02 -4.37 7.06
CA SER A 157 -8.16 -4.76 6.22
C SER A 157 -8.95 -5.88 6.89
N TYR A 158 -10.23 -5.62 7.15
CA TYR A 158 -11.12 -6.42 7.99
C TYR A 158 -12.43 -6.73 7.26
N GLY A 159 -12.80 -8.01 7.21
CA GLY A 159 -14.04 -8.50 6.61
C GLY A 159 -15.29 -7.97 7.31
N LEU A 160 -16.47 -8.32 6.77
CA LEU A 160 -17.77 -7.83 7.26
C LEU A 160 -18.03 -8.12 8.76
N ASP A 161 -17.40 -9.16 9.30
CA ASP A 161 -17.48 -9.58 10.70
C ASP A 161 -16.30 -9.10 11.57
N GLY A 162 -15.46 -8.20 11.04
CA GLY A 162 -14.28 -7.67 11.73
C GLY A 162 -13.07 -8.61 11.76
N THR A 163 -13.14 -9.81 11.16
CA THR A 163 -11.97 -10.69 11.02
C THR A 163 -10.98 -10.13 10.00
N VAL A 164 -9.70 -10.48 10.14
CA VAL A 164 -8.68 -10.14 9.13
C VAL A 164 -9.07 -10.70 7.76
N SER A 165 -9.07 -9.85 6.73
CA SER A 165 -9.61 -10.22 5.41
C SER A 165 -8.70 -11.13 4.57
N ALA A 166 -7.40 -11.18 4.88
CA ALA A 166 -6.43 -12.08 4.27
C ALA A 166 -5.14 -12.19 5.10
N THR A 167 -4.36 -13.26 4.90
CA THR A 167 -3.03 -13.37 5.50
C THR A 167 -2.12 -12.24 5.02
N MET A 168 -1.42 -11.59 5.95
CA MET A 168 -0.44 -10.55 5.63
C MET A 168 0.84 -11.15 5.04
N GLN A 169 1.32 -10.56 3.95
CA GLN A 169 2.60 -10.90 3.31
C GLN A 169 3.69 -9.94 3.83
N GLU A 170 4.62 -10.45 4.63
CA GLU A 170 5.64 -9.64 5.29
C GLU A 170 6.99 -9.61 4.56
N THR A 171 7.15 -10.49 3.55
CA THR A 171 8.33 -10.51 2.67
C THR A 171 7.93 -10.31 1.21
N PRO A 172 8.80 -9.71 0.37
CA PRO A 172 8.65 -9.64 -1.07
C PRO A 172 8.36 -11.00 -1.72
N ARG A 173 9.00 -12.07 -1.23
CA ARG A 173 8.79 -13.43 -1.73
C ARG A 173 7.38 -13.94 -1.46
N GLN A 174 6.91 -13.83 -0.21
CA GLN A 174 5.54 -14.21 0.14
C GLN A 174 4.51 -13.41 -0.68
N LEU A 175 4.76 -12.11 -0.86
CA LEU A 175 3.91 -11.26 -1.69
C LEU A 175 3.88 -11.71 -3.15
N PHE A 176 5.05 -12.00 -3.72
CA PHE A 176 5.17 -12.53 -5.08
C PHE A 176 4.41 -13.85 -5.23
N ASP A 177 4.67 -14.83 -4.36
CA ASP A 177 4.02 -16.14 -4.36
C ASP A 177 2.50 -16.01 -4.23
N ARG A 178 2.03 -15.07 -3.40
CA ARG A 178 0.60 -14.82 -3.19
C ARG A 178 -0.10 -14.31 -4.45
N VAL A 179 0.57 -13.45 -5.22
CA VAL A 179 -0.04 -12.75 -6.36
C VAL A 179 0.11 -13.56 -7.66
N PHE A 180 1.29 -14.11 -7.89
CA PHE A 180 1.68 -14.75 -9.15
C PHE A 180 1.69 -16.28 -9.06
N GLY A 181 1.52 -16.83 -7.85
CA GLY A 181 1.60 -18.25 -7.57
C GLY A 181 3.02 -18.67 -7.22
N SER A 182 3.12 -19.70 -6.38
CA SER A 182 4.38 -20.40 -6.15
C SER A 182 4.68 -21.31 -7.34
N ILE A 183 5.90 -21.32 -7.85
CA ILE A 183 6.37 -22.43 -8.70
C ILE A 183 6.39 -23.67 -7.79
N PRO A 184 5.65 -24.75 -8.07
CA PRO A 184 5.68 -25.95 -7.25
C PRO A 184 7.12 -26.47 -7.16
N GLY A 185 7.70 -26.39 -5.97
CA GLY A 185 8.90 -27.13 -5.60
C GLY A 185 8.47 -28.11 -4.52
N ASN A 186 8.11 -29.32 -4.91
CA ASN A 186 7.83 -30.40 -3.96
C ASN A 186 8.92 -31.46 -4.09
N GLU A 187 9.59 -31.72 -2.97
CA GLU A 187 10.34 -32.92 -2.56
C GLU A 187 11.38 -33.59 -3.49
N ASP A 188 11.58 -33.13 -4.72
CA ASP A 188 12.58 -33.69 -5.64
C ASP A 188 13.69 -32.65 -5.99
N PRO A 189 14.94 -32.83 -5.48
CA PRO A 189 16.08 -31.97 -5.75
C PRO A 189 16.47 -31.84 -7.24
N ASP A 190 16.18 -32.85 -8.07
CA ASP A 190 16.60 -32.87 -9.48
C ASP A 190 15.59 -32.17 -10.38
N ALA A 191 14.29 -32.30 -10.09
CA ALA A 191 13.22 -31.54 -10.75
C ALA A 191 13.34 -30.02 -10.50
N ARG A 192 13.89 -29.63 -9.34
CA ARG A 192 14.22 -28.23 -9.00
C ARG A 192 15.29 -27.64 -9.93
N ARG A 193 16.29 -28.43 -10.34
CA ARG A 193 17.40 -27.98 -11.18
C ARG A 193 16.99 -27.78 -12.64
N GLU A 194 16.01 -28.55 -13.13
CA GLU A 194 15.47 -28.41 -14.48
C GLU A 194 14.38 -27.32 -14.60
N ARG A 195 13.59 -27.04 -13.56
CA ARG A 195 12.58 -25.96 -13.60
C ARG A 195 13.13 -24.57 -13.25
N LEU A 196 14.20 -24.49 -12.46
CA LEU A 196 14.93 -23.22 -12.24
C LEU A 196 15.62 -22.71 -13.53
N LYS A 197 15.70 -23.53 -14.58
CA LYS A 197 16.23 -23.21 -15.92
C LYS A 197 15.18 -22.73 -16.93
N ARG A 198 13.96 -22.33 -16.54
CA ARG A 198 13.02 -21.64 -17.47
C ARG A 198 12.56 -20.27 -16.97
N SER A 199 12.96 -19.20 -17.66
CA SER A 199 12.63 -17.82 -17.31
C SER A 199 11.16 -17.62 -17.53
N VAL A 200 10.51 -16.77 -16.72
CA VAL A 200 9.17 -16.27 -17.03
C VAL A 200 9.22 -15.58 -18.40
N LEU A 201 10.35 -14.94 -18.72
CA LEU A 201 10.65 -14.44 -20.07
C LEU A 201 10.92 -15.55 -21.10
N ASP A 202 11.53 -16.68 -20.73
CA ASP A 202 11.78 -17.80 -21.66
C ASP A 202 10.49 -18.56 -21.98
N SER A 203 9.55 -18.62 -21.02
CA SER A 203 8.23 -19.21 -21.25
C SER A 203 7.33 -18.38 -22.16
N VAL A 204 7.64 -17.10 -22.37
CA VAL A 204 6.89 -16.17 -23.23
C VAL A 204 7.74 -15.59 -24.35
N LEU A 205 8.95 -16.10 -24.58
CA LEU A 205 9.95 -15.51 -25.49
C LEU A 205 9.55 -15.68 -26.96
N ASP A 206 8.92 -16.80 -27.30
CA ASP A 206 8.40 -17.03 -28.65
C ASP A 206 7.16 -16.17 -28.92
N GLU A 207 6.38 -15.88 -27.89
CA GLU A 207 5.21 -14.99 -27.96
C GLU A 207 5.65 -13.51 -28.02
N TYR A 208 6.71 -13.15 -27.30
CA TYR A 208 7.40 -11.87 -27.41
C TYR A 208 7.92 -11.63 -28.85
N LYS A 209 8.63 -12.61 -29.42
CA LYS A 209 9.08 -12.55 -30.83
C LYS A 209 7.90 -12.48 -31.80
N HIS A 210 6.80 -13.17 -31.50
CA HIS A 210 5.59 -13.14 -32.32
C HIS A 210 4.93 -11.74 -32.32
N TYR A 211 4.77 -11.11 -31.14
CA TYR A 211 4.10 -9.82 -31.00
C TYR A 211 4.97 -8.60 -31.31
N LEU A 212 6.30 -8.73 -31.32
CA LEU A 212 7.20 -7.66 -31.80
C LEU A 212 7.67 -7.86 -33.25
N GLY A 213 7.50 -9.08 -33.78
CA GLY A 213 7.97 -9.45 -35.11
C GLY A 213 7.31 -8.69 -36.27
N PRO A 214 7.86 -8.84 -37.49
CA PRO A 214 7.35 -8.19 -38.70
C PRO A 214 5.91 -8.61 -39.05
N ASN A 215 5.49 -9.80 -38.62
CA ASN A 215 4.14 -10.35 -38.84
C ASN A 215 3.18 -10.09 -37.66
N SER A 216 3.57 -9.23 -36.72
CA SER A 216 2.77 -8.98 -35.53
C SER A 216 1.43 -8.29 -35.88
N PRO A 217 0.34 -8.67 -35.19
CA PRO A 217 -0.94 -7.98 -35.30
C PRO A 217 -0.97 -6.60 -34.62
N LEU A 218 0.12 -6.15 -33.99
CA LEU A 218 0.22 -4.91 -33.22
C LEU A 218 0.85 -3.74 -34.00
N GLY A 219 0.35 -2.54 -33.77
CA GLY A 219 0.89 -1.26 -34.22
C GLY A 219 2.10 -0.79 -33.39
N ALA A 220 2.80 0.22 -33.91
CA ALA A 220 4.08 0.68 -33.37
C ALA A 220 4.02 1.09 -31.89
N THR A 221 2.97 1.80 -31.47
CA THR A 221 2.80 2.24 -30.08
C THR A 221 2.63 1.06 -29.11
N SER A 222 1.81 0.07 -29.49
CA SER A 222 1.59 -1.14 -28.69
C SER A 222 2.81 -2.03 -28.64
N LYS A 223 3.56 -2.15 -29.75
CA LYS A 223 4.87 -2.80 -29.77
C LYS A 223 5.84 -2.11 -28.82
N GLY A 224 5.86 -0.78 -28.81
CA GLY A 224 6.61 0.02 -27.83
C GLY A 224 6.24 -0.34 -26.39
N ARG A 225 4.95 -0.32 -26.04
CA ARG A 225 4.50 -0.68 -24.68
C ARG A 225 4.80 -2.11 -24.27
N ILE A 226 4.72 -3.07 -25.20
CA ILE A 226 5.14 -4.45 -24.93
C ILE A 226 6.64 -4.49 -24.68
N SER A 227 7.44 -3.84 -25.53
CA SER A 227 8.90 -3.74 -25.34
C SER A 227 9.20 -3.13 -23.98
N ASP A 228 8.65 -1.97 -23.66
CA ASP A 228 8.85 -1.27 -22.39
C ASP A 228 8.39 -2.12 -21.19
N HIS A 229 7.27 -2.84 -21.30
CA HIS A 229 6.79 -3.72 -20.25
C HIS A 229 7.73 -4.90 -20.00
N PHE A 230 8.22 -5.54 -21.06
CA PHE A 230 9.17 -6.64 -20.96
C PHE A 230 10.56 -6.16 -20.54
N ASP A 231 10.97 -4.97 -20.98
CA ASP A 231 12.20 -4.30 -20.54
C ASP A 231 12.09 -3.91 -19.07
N ARG A 232 10.92 -3.50 -18.57
CA ARG A 232 10.67 -3.28 -17.14
C ARG A 232 10.62 -4.57 -16.34
N ILE A 233 10.01 -5.65 -16.86
CA ILE A 233 10.13 -6.98 -16.25
C ILE A 233 11.60 -7.35 -16.14
N ARG A 234 12.39 -7.14 -17.20
CA ARG A 234 13.83 -7.38 -17.24
C ARG A 234 14.64 -6.44 -16.34
N GLU A 235 14.22 -5.19 -16.17
CA GLU A 235 14.85 -4.22 -15.28
C GLU A 235 14.50 -4.51 -13.81
N TYR A 236 13.27 -4.98 -13.53
CA TYR A 236 12.89 -5.53 -12.23
C TYR A 236 13.64 -6.83 -11.95
N GLU A 237 13.85 -7.69 -12.95
CA GLU A 237 14.75 -8.84 -12.84
C GLU A 237 16.18 -8.38 -12.51
N GLN A 238 16.72 -7.39 -13.22
CA GLN A 238 18.09 -6.90 -12.97
C GLN A 238 18.24 -6.26 -11.58
N ARG A 239 17.26 -5.45 -11.14
CA ARG A 239 17.28 -4.76 -9.84
C ARG A 239 17.00 -5.71 -8.67
N ALA A 240 16.13 -6.69 -8.83
CA ALA A 240 15.85 -7.68 -7.79
C ALA A 240 16.96 -8.72 -7.60
N PHE A 241 17.84 -8.92 -8.59
CA PHE A 241 18.74 -10.08 -8.63
C PHE A 241 20.24 -9.79 -8.75
N GLY A 242 20.70 -8.53 -8.67
CA GLY A 242 22.09 -8.13 -8.46
C GLY A 242 23.10 -8.99 -9.23
N VAL A 243 23.39 -8.62 -10.48
CA VAL A 243 24.19 -9.42 -11.42
C VAL A 243 25.47 -10.00 -10.80
N GLN A 244 25.51 -11.31 -10.61
CA GLN A 244 26.69 -12.10 -10.95
C GLN A 244 26.31 -13.15 -11.99
N GLN A 245 27.05 -13.11 -13.09
CA GLN A 245 26.95 -13.99 -14.25
C GLN A 245 26.79 -15.47 -13.82
N GLY A 246 25.68 -16.07 -14.24
CA GLY A 246 25.39 -17.48 -14.08
C GLY A 246 24.21 -17.86 -14.97
N SER A 247 24.55 -18.44 -16.11
CA SER A 247 23.73 -18.80 -17.27
C SER A 247 22.30 -19.35 -17.06
N LYS A 248 21.46 -18.93 -18.02
CA LYS A 248 20.27 -19.60 -18.61
C LYS A 248 19.05 -19.78 -17.72
N GLY A 249 18.35 -18.65 -17.62
CA GLY A 249 16.99 -18.57 -18.12
C GLY A 249 15.96 -19.06 -17.12
N GLY A 250 15.73 -18.34 -16.03
CA GLY A 250 14.76 -18.56 -14.95
C GLY A 250 14.49 -17.21 -14.29
N PRO A 251 13.27 -16.76 -13.91
CA PRO A 251 13.21 -15.64 -12.97
C PRO A 251 13.72 -16.22 -11.66
N ARG A 252 14.92 -15.79 -11.28
CA ARG A 252 15.43 -16.14 -9.97
C ARG A 252 14.46 -15.56 -8.95
N MET A 253 14.12 -16.30 -7.91
CA MET A 253 13.16 -15.82 -6.91
C MET A 253 13.73 -14.61 -6.14
N PRO A 254 12.90 -13.63 -5.67
CA PRO A 254 13.35 -12.52 -4.80
C PRO A 254 14.30 -13.01 -3.72
N ALA A 255 15.44 -12.35 -3.53
CA ALA A 255 16.40 -12.75 -2.50
C ALA A 255 15.70 -12.94 -1.15
N ARG A 256 16.20 -13.86 -0.33
CA ARG A 256 15.63 -14.05 1.00
C ARG A 256 15.78 -12.73 1.77
N SER A 257 14.69 -12.27 2.37
CA SER A 257 14.73 -11.10 3.26
C SER A 257 15.85 -11.26 4.28
N LEU A 258 16.61 -10.19 4.46
CA LEU A 258 17.63 -10.07 5.51
C LEU A 258 17.05 -9.50 6.81
N LEU A 259 15.86 -8.89 6.75
CA LEU A 259 15.17 -8.39 7.93
C LEU A 259 14.64 -9.52 8.83
N PRO A 260 14.62 -9.33 10.16
CA PRO A 260 13.94 -10.23 11.07
C PRO A 260 12.43 -10.27 10.81
N HIS A 261 11.85 -11.47 10.86
CA HIS A 261 10.43 -11.75 10.63
C HIS A 261 9.87 -12.66 11.72
N GLY A 262 8.55 -12.77 11.82
CA GLY A 262 7.88 -13.52 12.87
C GLY A 262 8.30 -13.07 14.27
N GLY A 263 8.49 -14.03 15.20
CA GLY A 263 8.89 -13.72 16.59
C GLY A 263 10.23 -12.99 16.71
N LYS A 264 11.15 -13.13 15.74
CA LYS A 264 12.45 -12.43 15.75
C LYS A 264 12.34 -10.93 15.48
N ALA A 265 11.21 -10.49 14.92
CA ALA A 265 10.96 -9.08 14.65
C ALA A 265 10.51 -8.31 15.91
N ASP A 266 10.01 -9.00 16.95
CA ASP A 266 9.53 -8.38 18.21
C ASP A 266 10.07 -9.13 19.45
N PRO A 267 11.39 -9.26 19.65
CA PRO A 267 11.95 -10.13 20.69
C PRO A 267 11.57 -9.61 22.08
N GLY A 268 10.61 -10.26 22.74
CA GLY A 268 10.09 -9.85 24.05
C GLY A 268 9.44 -8.46 24.07
N GLY A 269 9.25 -7.84 22.90
CA GLY A 269 8.85 -6.46 22.81
C GLY A 269 9.96 -5.42 22.93
N GLU A 270 11.22 -5.82 22.96
CA GLU A 270 12.35 -4.90 23.16
C GLU A 270 12.77 -4.17 21.90
N GLY A 271 12.15 -4.47 20.75
CA GLY A 271 12.50 -3.90 19.45
C GLY A 271 13.84 -4.37 18.90
N ILE A 272 14.10 -4.06 17.64
CA ILE A 272 15.30 -4.50 16.92
C ILE A 272 16.14 -3.33 16.43
N ASP A 273 17.44 -3.57 16.23
CA ASP A 273 18.34 -2.64 15.54
C ASP A 273 18.19 -2.83 14.03
N ILE A 274 18.04 -1.72 13.30
CA ILE A 274 17.84 -1.74 11.85
C ILE A 274 18.44 -0.49 11.21
N THR A 275 19.09 -0.65 10.07
CA THR A 275 19.54 0.52 9.30
C THR A 275 18.41 1.09 8.45
N LEU A 276 18.48 2.38 8.16
CA LEU A 276 17.54 3.03 7.24
C LEU A 276 17.55 2.36 5.87
N GLU A 277 18.72 1.98 5.37
CA GLU A 277 18.87 1.28 4.09
C GLU A 277 18.17 -0.08 4.10
N GLN A 278 18.35 -0.87 5.16
CA GLN A 278 17.69 -2.17 5.31
C GLN A 278 16.16 -2.04 5.34
N LEU A 279 15.64 -1.08 6.13
CA LEU A 279 14.22 -0.81 6.23
C LEU A 279 13.62 -0.37 4.89
N THR A 280 14.23 0.64 4.27
CA THR A 280 13.68 1.27 3.06
C THR A 280 13.84 0.39 1.83
N SER A 281 14.92 -0.39 1.71
CA SER A 281 15.12 -1.29 0.58
C SER A 281 14.08 -2.42 0.56
N GLU A 282 13.82 -3.06 1.71
CA GLU A 282 12.79 -4.10 1.80
C GLU A 282 11.39 -3.52 1.55
N TRP A 283 11.09 -2.36 2.16
CA TRP A 283 9.81 -1.69 1.95
C TRP A 283 9.58 -1.36 0.47
N ARG A 284 10.56 -0.76 -0.20
CA ARG A 284 10.41 -0.34 -1.60
C ARG A 284 10.22 -1.55 -2.53
N LEU A 285 10.94 -2.64 -2.29
CA LEU A 285 10.72 -3.88 -3.04
C LEU A 285 9.31 -4.45 -2.83
N LEU A 286 8.82 -4.43 -1.59
CA LEU A 286 7.45 -4.85 -1.27
C LEU A 286 6.41 -3.93 -1.90
N ALA A 287 6.61 -2.61 -1.85
CA ALA A 287 5.76 -1.60 -2.45
C ALA A 287 5.72 -1.71 -3.98
N ASP A 288 6.86 -1.98 -4.63
CA ASP A 288 6.97 -2.22 -6.07
C ASP A 288 6.14 -3.44 -6.49
N LEU A 289 6.28 -4.55 -5.79
CA LEU A 289 5.50 -5.78 -6.04
C LEU A 289 4.01 -5.57 -5.80
N TYR A 290 3.64 -4.84 -4.74
CA TYR A 290 2.24 -4.53 -4.44
C TYR A 290 1.64 -3.64 -5.53
N ALA A 291 2.34 -2.58 -5.94
CA ALA A 291 1.92 -1.71 -7.02
C ALA A 291 1.80 -2.46 -8.35
N PHE A 292 2.74 -3.38 -8.64
CA PHE A 292 2.69 -4.23 -9.82
C PHE A 292 1.47 -5.15 -9.82
N ALA A 293 1.08 -5.70 -8.66
CA ALA A 293 -0.16 -6.47 -8.52
C ALA A 293 -1.41 -5.65 -8.86
N ILE A 294 -1.41 -4.33 -8.57
CA ILE A 294 -2.51 -3.43 -8.91
C ILE A 294 -2.48 -3.10 -10.41
N GLN A 295 -1.31 -2.76 -10.96
CA GLN A 295 -1.10 -2.42 -12.37
C GLN A 295 -1.52 -3.57 -13.31
N THR A 296 -1.27 -4.81 -12.88
CA THR A 296 -1.66 -6.04 -13.59
C THR A 296 -3.09 -6.50 -13.28
N ASP A 297 -3.86 -5.71 -12.52
CA ASP A 297 -5.25 -6.01 -12.10
C ASP A 297 -5.39 -7.36 -11.36
N ARG A 298 -4.33 -7.80 -10.67
CA ARG A 298 -4.32 -8.99 -9.82
C ARG A 298 -4.94 -8.71 -8.45
N ALA A 299 -4.89 -7.47 -8.00
CA ALA A 299 -5.47 -7.00 -6.74
C ALA A 299 -6.27 -5.70 -6.95
N ARG A 300 -7.43 -5.61 -6.29
CA ARG A 300 -8.30 -4.41 -6.27
C ARG A 300 -8.63 -3.93 -4.86
N PHE A 301 -8.36 -4.75 -3.84
CA PHE A 301 -8.72 -4.52 -2.45
C PHE A 301 -7.64 -5.02 -1.51
N GLY A 302 -7.50 -4.36 -0.36
CA GLY A 302 -6.60 -4.78 0.70
C GLY A 302 -5.89 -3.61 1.37
N SER A 303 -4.75 -3.89 1.98
CA SER A 303 -3.98 -2.88 2.70
C SER A 303 -2.48 -3.06 2.57
N ILE A 304 -1.75 -1.95 2.65
CA ILE A 304 -0.28 -1.93 2.76
C ILE A 304 0.15 -1.14 4.00
N THR A 305 1.05 -1.72 4.80
CA THR A 305 1.48 -1.16 6.10
C THR A 305 2.98 -0.85 6.08
N PHE A 306 3.37 0.40 6.36
CA PHE A 306 4.75 0.80 6.61
C PHE A 306 4.97 1.10 8.09
N LEU A 307 5.59 0.15 8.79
CA LEU A 307 5.76 0.12 10.24
C LEU A 307 4.44 -0.06 11.00
N ALA A 308 4.47 -0.87 12.06
CA ALA A 308 3.32 -1.13 12.91
C ALA A 308 2.96 0.09 13.79
N ALA A 309 1.73 0.10 14.28
CA ALA A 309 1.35 1.00 15.37
C ALA A 309 2.20 0.71 16.63
N GLY A 310 2.76 1.75 17.22
CA GLY A 310 3.72 1.62 18.32
C GLY A 310 4.96 0.82 17.97
N GLU A 311 5.45 1.01 16.74
CA GLU A 311 6.63 0.34 16.21
C GLU A 311 7.83 0.38 17.16
N ARG A 312 8.60 -0.70 17.23
CA ARG A 312 9.81 -0.78 18.05
C ARG A 312 11.01 -1.17 17.21
N ILE A 313 11.64 -0.14 16.65
CA ILE A 313 12.94 -0.24 15.98
C ILE A 313 13.89 0.79 16.57
N ARG A 314 15.19 0.51 16.51
CA ARG A 314 16.29 1.44 16.77
C ARG A 314 16.92 1.75 15.42
N LEU A 315 16.48 2.85 14.82
CA LEU A 315 16.85 3.22 13.46
C LEU A 315 18.24 3.86 13.45
N LYS A 316 19.06 3.47 12.48
CA LYS A 316 20.38 4.06 12.26
C LYS A 316 20.65 4.37 10.79
N GLY A 317 21.26 5.51 10.51
CA GLY A 317 21.73 5.90 9.18
C GLY A 317 21.34 7.31 8.74
N ALA A 318 22.04 7.81 7.73
CA ALA A 318 21.80 9.14 7.18
C ALA A 318 20.56 9.17 6.29
N TYR A 319 19.60 10.02 6.62
CA TYR A 319 18.40 10.25 5.82
C TYR A 319 18.57 11.46 4.90
N GLN A 320 18.33 11.22 3.62
CA GLN A 320 18.36 12.24 2.58
C GLN A 320 17.04 12.28 1.84
N TYR A 321 16.64 13.48 1.42
CA TYR A 321 15.47 13.71 0.60
C TYR A 321 15.75 14.85 -0.37
N GLY A 322 15.44 14.68 -1.66
CA GLY A 322 15.65 15.74 -2.66
C GLY A 322 17.09 16.22 -2.80
N GLY A 323 18.08 15.33 -2.63
CA GLY A 323 19.51 15.66 -2.72
C GLY A 323 20.10 16.39 -1.51
N ARG A 324 19.29 16.63 -0.45
CA ARG A 324 19.75 17.22 0.80
C ARG A 324 19.65 16.23 1.95
N LYS A 325 20.60 16.34 2.88
CA LYS A 325 20.56 15.61 4.14
C LYS A 325 19.50 16.23 5.06
N ILE A 326 18.63 15.38 5.59
CA ILE A 326 17.55 15.78 6.51
C ILE A 326 17.96 15.50 7.95
N PHE A 327 18.50 14.31 8.24
CA PHE A 327 18.82 13.87 9.59
C PHE A 327 19.80 12.70 9.59
N ASP A 328 20.56 12.51 10.68
CA ASP A 328 21.28 11.25 10.96
C ASP A 328 20.57 10.50 12.08
N PHE A 329 19.95 9.37 11.74
CA PHE A 329 19.36 8.49 12.75
C PHE A 329 20.47 7.75 13.49
N ASP A 330 20.39 7.77 14.82
CA ASP A 330 21.14 6.89 15.72
C ASP A 330 20.31 6.76 17.00
N ASP A 331 19.09 6.21 16.88
CA ASP A 331 18.09 6.29 17.95
C ASP A 331 18.63 5.82 19.29
N ALA A 332 19.25 4.64 19.33
CA ALA A 332 19.83 4.09 20.55
C ALA A 332 20.88 5.02 21.17
N GLY A 333 21.75 5.60 20.34
CA GLY A 333 22.79 6.55 20.78
C GLY A 333 22.21 7.88 21.24
N GLN A 334 21.23 8.42 20.52
CA GLN A 334 20.52 9.67 20.84
C GLN A 334 19.66 9.53 22.11
N HIS A 335 19.07 8.36 22.34
CA HIS A 335 18.38 8.01 23.58
C HIS A 335 19.34 7.64 24.72
N ARG A 336 20.60 7.30 24.41
CA ARG A 336 21.58 6.67 25.32
C ARG A 336 20.99 5.45 26.02
N ALA A 337 20.25 4.64 25.27
CA ALA A 337 19.50 3.50 25.78
C ALA A 337 19.42 2.37 24.74
N SER A 338 19.21 1.15 25.23
CA SER A 338 18.94 -0.04 24.44
C SER A 338 17.52 -0.57 24.72
N GLY A 339 17.17 -1.69 24.08
CA GLY A 339 15.84 -2.30 24.22
C GLY A 339 14.73 -1.34 23.83
N ALA A 340 13.56 -1.47 24.47
CA ALA A 340 12.40 -0.64 24.15
C ALA A 340 12.69 0.86 24.34
N LYS A 341 13.47 1.24 25.36
CA LYS A 341 13.80 2.64 25.69
C LYS A 341 14.72 3.32 24.67
N GLY A 342 15.39 2.55 23.82
CA GLY A 342 16.23 3.06 22.75
C GLY A 342 15.49 3.29 21.43
N CYS A 343 14.24 2.82 21.31
CA CYS A 343 13.52 2.77 20.03
C CYS A 343 12.97 4.13 19.58
N SER A 344 12.78 4.30 18.27
CA SER A 344 12.25 5.52 17.64
C SER A 344 10.90 5.99 18.23
N HIS A 345 10.07 5.07 18.72
CA HIS A 345 8.77 5.42 19.31
C HIS A 345 8.88 6.30 20.55
N GLU A 346 10.00 6.25 21.26
CA GLU A 346 10.25 7.08 22.44
C GLU A 346 10.29 8.57 22.10
N TRP A 347 10.55 8.95 20.84
CA TRP A 347 10.42 10.34 20.39
C TRP A 347 8.98 10.86 20.46
N TRP A 348 7.98 9.98 20.31
CA TRP A 348 6.56 10.35 20.46
C TRP A 348 6.17 10.51 21.94
N HIS A 349 6.73 9.69 22.83
CA HIS A 349 6.58 9.88 24.28
C HIS A 349 7.21 11.21 24.75
N LYS A 350 8.30 11.64 24.11
CA LYS A 350 9.03 12.88 24.43
C LYS A 350 8.48 14.14 23.74
N PHE A 351 7.47 14.01 22.87
CA PHE A 351 6.94 15.13 22.08
C PHE A 351 6.52 16.31 22.99
N ASN A 352 6.92 17.52 22.62
CA ASN A 352 6.54 18.73 23.33
C ASN A 352 6.39 19.88 22.35
N GLU A 353 5.20 20.49 22.31
CA GLU A 353 4.85 21.58 21.38
C GLU A 353 5.75 22.81 21.50
N LYS A 354 6.44 22.99 22.64
CA LYS A 354 7.37 24.09 22.89
C LYS A 354 8.81 23.80 22.47
N LYS A 355 9.08 22.64 21.86
CA LYS A 355 10.40 22.21 21.39
C LYS A 355 10.39 21.98 19.87
N ASP A 356 11.57 21.90 19.27
CA ASP A 356 11.71 21.68 17.83
C ASP A 356 11.26 20.28 17.40
N ASN A 357 11.42 19.29 18.28
CA ASN A 357 11.08 17.88 18.05
C ASN A 357 11.76 17.29 16.79
N GLU A 358 13.01 17.66 16.52
CA GLU A 358 13.75 17.33 15.29
C GLU A 358 13.72 15.83 14.97
N GLN A 359 13.98 14.97 15.95
CA GLN A 359 14.01 13.52 15.78
C GLN A 359 12.64 12.98 15.36
N LEU A 360 11.57 13.40 16.04
CA LEU A 360 10.20 13.00 15.69
C LEU A 360 9.85 13.48 14.29
N LYS A 361 10.11 14.76 13.97
CA LYS A 361 9.81 15.34 12.66
C LYS A 361 10.57 14.62 11.54
N ALA A 362 11.84 14.26 11.77
CA ALA A 362 12.64 13.48 10.81
C ALA A 362 12.04 12.08 10.57
N HIS A 363 11.60 11.38 11.61
CA HIS A 363 10.93 10.08 11.47
C HIS A 363 9.61 10.18 10.72
N VAL A 364 8.80 11.22 10.99
CA VAL A 364 7.54 11.44 10.24
C VAL A 364 7.85 11.74 8.78
N HIS A 365 8.80 12.63 8.51
CA HIS A 365 9.20 12.99 7.15
C HIS A 365 9.70 11.76 6.37
N MET A 366 10.51 10.90 6.98
CA MET A 366 10.93 9.62 6.38
C MET A 366 9.73 8.74 6.00
N LYS A 367 8.77 8.55 6.91
CA LYS A 367 7.56 7.76 6.63
C LYS A 367 6.72 8.36 5.51
N MET A 368 6.56 9.69 5.48
CA MET A 368 5.86 10.37 4.38
C MET A 368 6.58 10.17 3.05
N GLY A 369 7.92 10.11 3.05
CA GLY A 369 8.72 9.76 1.88
C GLY A 369 8.43 8.36 1.35
N GLU A 370 8.34 7.37 2.23
CA GLU A 370 8.09 5.98 1.86
C GLU A 370 6.62 5.71 1.46
N VAL A 371 5.67 6.41 2.07
CA VAL A 371 4.26 6.45 1.59
C VAL A 371 4.19 7.12 0.20
N ALA A 372 4.87 8.25 0.02
CA ALA A 372 4.93 8.94 -1.27
C ALA A 372 5.55 8.06 -2.37
N TYR A 373 6.59 7.29 -2.04
CA TYR A 373 7.22 6.33 -2.95
C TYR A 373 6.18 5.36 -3.51
N PHE A 374 5.44 4.66 -2.63
CA PHE A 374 4.41 3.70 -3.05
C PHE A 374 3.34 4.34 -3.94
N LEU A 375 2.80 5.50 -3.54
CA LEU A 375 1.75 6.17 -4.30
C LEU A 375 2.24 6.65 -5.68
N LYS A 376 3.51 7.07 -5.80
CA LYS A 376 4.11 7.52 -7.07
C LYS A 376 4.16 6.39 -8.11
N LEU A 377 4.33 5.14 -7.70
CA LEU A 377 4.28 3.97 -8.60
C LEU A 377 2.95 3.86 -9.35
N LEU A 378 1.87 4.42 -8.77
CA LEU A 378 0.51 4.40 -9.32
C LEU A 378 0.06 5.75 -9.91
N ALA A 379 0.92 6.77 -9.83
CA ALA A 379 0.67 8.13 -10.30
C ALA A 379 1.36 8.46 -11.64
N GLY A 380 2.24 7.57 -12.12
CA GLY A 380 3.02 7.77 -13.33
C GLY A 380 2.28 7.44 -14.64
N PRO A 381 2.87 7.78 -15.80
CA PRO A 381 2.33 7.46 -17.13
C PRO A 381 2.04 5.97 -17.33
N GLU A 382 2.90 5.12 -16.78
CA GLU A 382 2.80 3.66 -16.82
C GLU A 382 1.59 3.09 -16.06
N ALA A 383 1.01 3.88 -15.17
CA ALA A 383 -0.18 3.53 -14.42
C ALA A 383 -1.45 4.14 -15.03
N ARG A 384 -1.41 4.66 -16.28
CA ARG A 384 -2.60 5.20 -16.95
C ARG A 384 -3.53 4.10 -17.42
N GLU A 385 -4.82 4.29 -17.16
CA GLU A 385 -5.89 3.39 -17.60
C GLU A 385 -6.64 3.97 -18.81
N ALA A 386 -7.58 3.21 -19.35
CA ALA A 386 -8.29 3.50 -20.60
C ALA A 386 -9.05 4.84 -20.61
N ASN A 387 -9.32 5.45 -19.45
CA ASN A 387 -9.94 6.77 -19.33
C ASN A 387 -8.94 7.93 -19.30
N GLY A 388 -7.65 7.66 -19.55
CA GLY A 388 -6.57 8.64 -19.54
C GLY A 388 -6.09 9.07 -18.14
N LYS A 389 -6.74 8.59 -17.08
CA LYS A 389 -6.37 8.85 -15.67
C LYS A 389 -5.47 7.74 -15.13
N THR A 390 -4.65 8.05 -14.13
CA THR A 390 -3.80 7.03 -13.51
C THR A 390 -4.59 6.14 -12.54
N ILE A 391 -4.05 4.97 -12.22
CA ILE A 391 -4.61 4.06 -11.20
C ILE A 391 -4.82 4.80 -9.88
N LEU A 392 -3.87 5.66 -9.46
CA LEU A 392 -4.00 6.47 -8.25
C LEU A 392 -5.21 7.41 -8.31
N GLU A 393 -5.47 8.04 -9.46
CA GLU A 393 -6.65 8.92 -9.64
C GLU A 393 -7.96 8.14 -9.71
N ASN A 394 -7.95 6.93 -10.29
CA ASN A 394 -9.15 6.13 -10.47
C ASN A 394 -9.58 5.33 -9.23
N SER A 395 -8.62 4.98 -8.38
CA SER A 395 -8.84 4.11 -7.23
C SER A 395 -9.03 4.94 -5.96
N LEU A 396 -9.72 4.41 -4.95
CA LEU A 396 -9.67 4.97 -3.61
C LEU A 396 -8.43 4.43 -2.89
N PHE A 397 -7.51 5.31 -2.53
CA PHE A 397 -6.52 5.04 -1.49
C PHE A 397 -6.92 5.85 -0.27
N THR A 398 -7.05 5.18 0.87
CA THR A 398 -7.25 5.83 2.17
C THR A 398 -5.97 5.69 2.96
N ILE A 399 -5.36 6.80 3.34
CA ILE A 399 -4.11 6.83 4.09
C ILE A 399 -4.45 7.27 5.51
N SER A 400 -3.98 6.54 6.52
CA SER A 400 -4.20 6.85 7.94
C SER A 400 -3.05 6.31 8.81
N THR A 401 -3.09 6.65 10.09
CA THR A 401 -2.16 6.24 11.13
C THR A 401 -2.91 6.07 12.46
N GLU A 402 -2.27 5.59 13.53
CA GLU A 402 -2.97 5.26 14.77
C GLU A 402 -3.36 6.45 15.64
N SER A 403 -2.63 7.57 15.56
CA SER A 403 -2.77 8.65 16.53
C SER A 403 -2.42 10.03 15.97
N GLY A 404 -3.04 11.05 16.57
CA GLY A 404 -2.71 12.47 16.43
C GLY A 404 -1.90 13.02 17.61
N ASP A 405 -1.53 12.19 18.57
CA ASP A 405 -0.59 12.49 19.66
C ASP A 405 -0.06 11.17 20.23
N GLY A 406 1.25 10.99 20.37
CA GLY A 406 1.85 9.73 20.82
C GLY A 406 2.39 9.73 22.25
N ARG A 407 2.02 10.70 23.08
CA ARG A 407 2.54 10.80 24.47
C ARG A 407 1.96 9.76 25.44
N HIS A 408 0.85 9.13 25.09
CA HIS A 408 0.18 8.10 25.90
C HIS A 408 -0.28 8.53 27.31
N ASN A 409 -0.61 9.80 27.48
CA ASN A 409 -1.10 10.34 28.76
C ASN A 409 -2.55 10.88 28.69
N ASP A 410 -3.19 10.83 27.51
CA ASP A 410 -4.57 11.29 27.29
C ASP A 410 -5.11 10.64 26.00
N SER A 411 -5.99 9.65 26.17
CA SER A 411 -6.57 8.88 25.06
C SER A 411 -7.41 9.73 24.10
N LYS A 412 -8.11 10.76 24.61
CA LYS A 412 -8.87 11.67 23.75
C LYS A 412 -7.92 12.46 22.87
N ARG A 413 -6.80 12.93 23.43
CA ARG A 413 -5.78 13.66 22.67
C ARG A 413 -5.09 12.76 21.65
N GLU A 414 -4.75 11.52 22.01
CA GLU A 414 -4.14 10.55 21.11
C GLU A 414 -5.01 10.25 19.89
N LEU A 415 -6.33 10.14 20.09
CA LEU A 415 -7.27 9.79 19.04
C LEU A 415 -7.90 11.01 18.36
N SER A 416 -7.50 12.23 18.71
CA SER A 416 -7.98 13.45 18.04
C SER A 416 -6.99 13.91 16.97
N GLY A 417 -7.51 14.47 15.88
CA GLY A 417 -6.68 15.00 14.80
C GLY A 417 -5.72 14.00 14.17
N VAL A 418 -6.15 12.75 14.04
CA VAL A 418 -5.39 11.70 13.35
C VAL A 418 -5.22 12.08 11.88
N PHE A 419 -3.99 11.96 11.36
CA PHE A 419 -3.69 12.28 9.97
C PHE A 419 -4.46 11.35 9.02
N HIS A 420 -5.12 11.94 8.02
CA HIS A 420 -5.74 11.20 6.94
C HIS A 420 -5.42 11.84 5.59
N ALA A 421 -5.39 11.03 4.53
CA ALA A 421 -5.42 11.53 3.16
C ALA A 421 -6.17 10.54 2.24
N ILE A 422 -6.84 11.07 1.21
CA ILE A 422 -7.55 10.25 0.22
C ILE A 422 -7.23 10.68 -1.22
N THR A 423 -7.35 9.75 -2.16
CA THR A 423 -7.29 10.05 -3.59
C THR A 423 -8.66 10.45 -4.15
N SER A 424 -8.71 10.89 -5.41
CA SER A 424 -9.96 11.39 -6.02
C SER A 424 -11.02 10.31 -6.28
N ALA A 425 -10.64 9.02 -6.29
CA ALA A 425 -11.54 7.88 -6.52
C ALA A 425 -12.42 8.04 -7.78
N ALA A 426 -11.76 8.30 -8.91
CA ALA A 426 -12.36 8.62 -10.20
C ALA A 426 -13.23 9.89 -10.15
N GLY A 427 -12.72 10.94 -9.49
CA GLY A 427 -13.35 12.26 -9.43
C GLY A 427 -14.53 12.37 -8.47
N ARG A 428 -14.66 11.47 -7.50
CA ARG A 428 -15.66 11.53 -6.42
C ARG A 428 -15.27 12.46 -5.27
N PHE A 429 -13.97 12.73 -5.12
CA PHE A 429 -13.43 13.59 -4.08
C PHE A 429 -12.55 14.70 -4.67
N LYS A 430 -12.57 15.88 -4.04
CA LYS A 430 -11.80 17.07 -4.46
C LYS A 430 -10.37 17.01 -3.94
N THR A 431 -9.44 16.52 -4.75
CA THR A 431 -8.00 16.53 -4.43
C THR A 431 -7.37 17.91 -4.68
N GLY A 432 -6.09 18.07 -4.33
CA GLY A 432 -5.37 19.34 -4.46
C GLY A 432 -5.53 20.27 -3.26
N ARG A 433 -5.98 19.76 -2.12
CA ARG A 433 -6.34 20.58 -0.94
C ARG A 433 -5.98 19.90 0.37
N ILE A 434 -5.82 20.72 1.40
CA ILE A 434 -5.76 20.32 2.81
C ILE A 434 -7.01 20.88 3.48
N LEU A 435 -7.77 20.04 4.19
CA LEU A 435 -8.98 20.44 4.90
C LEU A 435 -8.87 20.13 6.39
N ASP A 436 -9.31 21.07 7.22
CA ASP A 436 -9.52 20.87 8.65
C ASP A 436 -10.98 20.51 8.90
N LEU A 437 -11.26 19.22 9.06
CA LEU A 437 -12.65 18.73 9.06
C LEU A 437 -13.36 18.90 10.40
N LYS A 438 -12.64 18.79 11.52
CA LYS A 438 -13.21 18.74 12.89
C LYS A 438 -14.39 17.75 12.96
N ALA A 439 -14.18 16.56 12.41
CA ALA A 439 -15.22 15.56 12.20
C ALA A 439 -14.76 14.20 12.72
N GLU A 440 -15.70 13.37 13.18
CA GLU A 440 -15.38 12.00 13.53
C GLU A 440 -15.01 11.19 12.27
N ALA A 441 -14.03 10.29 12.39
CA ALA A 441 -13.60 9.41 11.30
C ALA A 441 -14.75 8.59 10.72
N ILE A 442 -15.71 8.15 11.56
CA ILE A 442 -16.88 7.39 11.11
C ILE A 442 -17.75 8.17 10.10
N ASP A 443 -17.87 9.49 10.28
CA ASP A 443 -18.63 10.36 9.38
C ASP A 443 -17.87 10.59 8.07
N VAL A 444 -16.55 10.79 8.15
CA VAL A 444 -15.67 10.88 6.98
C VAL A 444 -15.75 9.59 6.16
N TYR A 445 -15.55 8.44 6.79
CA TYR A 445 -15.53 7.14 6.13
C TYR A 445 -16.91 6.78 5.54
N ASN A 446 -18.01 7.01 6.27
CA ASN A 446 -19.35 6.79 5.73
C ASN A 446 -19.69 7.74 4.57
N THR A 447 -19.16 8.97 4.59
CA THR A 447 -19.25 9.89 3.45
C THR A 447 -18.49 9.32 2.25
N MET A 448 -17.30 8.78 2.45
CA MET A 448 -16.50 8.14 1.40
C MET A 448 -17.19 6.93 0.79
N LEU A 449 -17.70 6.02 1.63
CA LEU A 449 -18.44 4.83 1.22
C LEU A 449 -19.65 5.19 0.36
N THR A 450 -20.47 6.13 0.84
CA THR A 450 -21.66 6.58 0.11
C THR A 450 -21.28 7.22 -1.23
N SER A 451 -20.22 8.04 -1.28
CA SER A 451 -19.75 8.66 -2.52
C SER A 451 -19.24 7.65 -3.56
N ILE A 452 -18.69 6.51 -3.10
CA ILE A 452 -18.25 5.41 -3.98
C ILE A 452 -19.41 4.54 -4.46
N GLY A 453 -20.59 4.66 -3.83
CA GLY A 453 -21.78 3.87 -4.16
C GLY A 453 -21.93 2.61 -3.30
N ALA A 454 -21.19 2.51 -2.19
CA ALA A 454 -21.45 1.49 -1.19
C ALA A 454 -22.80 1.77 -0.48
N LYS A 455 -23.52 0.70 -0.17
CA LYS A 455 -24.82 0.69 0.51
C LYS A 455 -24.66 0.47 2.01
N ARG A 456 -23.66 -0.31 2.42
CA ARG A 456 -23.32 -0.55 3.82
C ARG A 456 -22.59 0.65 4.41
N ARG A 457 -22.72 0.79 5.72
CA ARG A 457 -22.09 1.84 6.53
C ARG A 457 -21.29 1.20 7.66
N LEU A 458 -20.29 1.92 8.14
CA LEU A 458 -19.52 1.59 9.33
C LEU A 458 -20.29 1.98 10.59
N GLY A 459 -20.06 1.21 11.65
CA GLY A 459 -20.65 1.38 12.99
C GLY A 459 -22.12 0.97 13.09
N ASP A 460 -22.75 1.36 14.20
CA ASP A 460 -24.15 1.02 14.49
C ASP A 460 -25.11 1.65 13.46
N ALA A 461 -26.00 0.83 12.90
CA ALA A 461 -27.03 1.24 11.95
C ALA A 461 -27.98 2.32 12.50
N LYS A 462 -28.14 2.42 13.83
CA LYS A 462 -28.97 3.44 14.49
C LYS A 462 -28.26 4.80 14.63
N ARG A 463 -26.95 4.88 14.37
CA ARG A 463 -26.20 6.13 14.52
C ARG A 463 -26.70 7.18 13.53
N LYS A 464 -27.00 8.38 14.03
CA LYS A 464 -27.28 9.56 13.19
C LYS A 464 -26.11 9.77 12.22
N THR A 465 -26.41 9.99 10.94
CA THR A 465 -25.40 10.23 9.92
C THR A 465 -25.12 11.72 9.81
N ASN A 466 -23.85 12.12 9.87
CA ASN A 466 -23.44 13.51 9.62
C ASN A 466 -22.51 13.54 8.39
N PRO A 467 -23.03 13.74 7.17
CA PRO A 467 -22.20 13.73 5.97
C PRO A 467 -21.17 14.87 5.98
N VAL A 468 -19.91 14.55 5.66
CA VAL A 468 -18.82 15.53 5.55
C VAL A 468 -18.73 16.01 4.10
N ASN A 469 -19.73 16.77 3.65
CA ASN A 469 -19.86 17.13 2.23
C ASN A 469 -18.66 17.90 1.64
N GLN A 470 -17.83 18.52 2.49
CA GLN A 470 -16.63 19.26 2.07
C GLN A 470 -15.63 18.41 1.27
N ILE A 471 -15.60 17.08 1.48
CA ILE A 471 -14.66 16.18 0.77
C ILE A 471 -15.14 15.79 -0.64
N ARG A 472 -16.43 15.99 -0.96
CA ARG A 472 -17.06 15.53 -2.20
C ARG A 472 -16.77 16.47 -3.38
N ALA A 473 -16.60 15.87 -4.56
CA ALA A 473 -16.55 16.56 -5.86
C ALA A 473 -17.83 17.33 -6.18
#